data_AF-I0L2W0-F1
#
_entry.id   AF-I0L2W0-F1
#
_cell.length_a   1.000
_cell.length_b   1.000
_cell.length_c   1.000
_cell.angle_alpha   90.00
_cell.angle_beta   90.00
_cell.angle_gamma   90.00
#
_symmetry.space_group_name_H-M   'P 1'
#
loop_
_entity.id
_entity.type
_entity.pdbx_description
1 polymer ?
#
loop_
_entity_poly.entity_id
_entity_poly.type
_entity_poly.pdbx_seq_one_letter_code
_entity_poly.pdbx_strand_id
1 'polypeptide(L)'
;MIKRWGSAGLALALALLAAGCGDDPSLTGTWIMADNQSRTMTVRDDGSVSANIDVPCTGTTKDQGDREYRLELDCGITKISADGVLSTDGSTLTVKDPSTGQDAVWNRK
;
A
#
# COMPACT_ATOMS: atom_id res chain seq x y z
N MET A 1 11.84 19.02 -68.51
CA MET A 1 10.58 19.07 -67.73
C MET A 1 10.65 18.05 -66.61
N ILE A 2 10.07 18.42 -65.46
CA ILE A 2 9.75 17.64 -64.24
C ILE A 2 10.90 17.43 -63.23
N LYS A 3 10.74 18.23 -62.17
CA LYS A 3 11.39 18.32 -60.86
C LYS A 3 10.68 17.35 -59.92
N ARG A 4 11.39 16.64 -59.02
CA ARG A 4 10.78 16.12 -57.79
C ARG A 4 11.80 16.04 -56.65
N TRP A 5 11.46 16.81 -55.61
CA TRP A 5 12.10 16.96 -54.32
C TRP A 5 11.62 15.89 -53.33
N GLY A 6 12.41 15.70 -52.25
CA GLY A 6 11.96 15.23 -50.94
C GLY A 6 11.72 13.73 -50.86
N SER A 7 12.13 13.02 -49.80
CA SER A 7 12.00 13.45 -48.41
C SER A 7 13.10 12.82 -47.56
N ALA A 8 13.75 13.66 -46.76
CA ALA A 8 14.50 13.23 -45.60
C ALA A 8 13.54 12.55 -44.62
N GLY A 9 13.66 11.24 -44.46
CA GLY A 9 13.06 10.52 -43.35
C GLY A 9 13.90 10.75 -42.11
N LEU A 10 13.60 11.81 -41.35
CA LEU A 10 14.02 11.88 -39.95
C LEU A 10 13.31 10.74 -39.22
N ALA A 11 14.01 9.65 -38.96
CA ALA A 11 13.58 8.67 -37.98
C ALA A 11 13.71 9.33 -36.60
N LEU A 12 12.61 9.90 -36.11
CA LEU A 12 12.47 10.28 -34.71
C LEU A 12 12.53 8.99 -33.88
N ALA A 13 13.71 8.65 -33.36
CA ALA A 13 13.83 7.66 -32.32
C ALA A 13 13.23 8.27 -31.04
N LEU A 14 11.94 8.05 -30.81
CA LEU A 14 11.34 8.22 -29.50
C LEU A 14 12.00 7.21 -28.56
N ALA A 15 13.01 7.67 -27.82
CA ALA A 15 13.48 7.00 -26.63
C ALA A 15 12.34 7.05 -25.60
N LEU A 16 11.53 5.99 -25.56
CA LEU A 16 10.65 5.71 -24.42
C LEU A 16 11.56 5.59 -23.20
N LEU A 17 11.53 6.60 -22.33
CA LEU A 17 12.02 6.46 -20.97
C LEU A 17 11.21 5.34 -20.33
N ALA A 18 11.86 4.19 -20.13
CA ALA A 18 11.42 3.25 -19.13
C ALA A 18 11.51 3.96 -17.78
N ALA A 19 10.45 4.66 -17.40
CA ALA A 19 10.17 4.91 -16.00
C ALA A 19 10.17 3.52 -15.37
N GLY A 20 11.11 3.26 -14.46
CA GLY A 20 11.18 1.98 -13.79
C GLY A 20 9.85 1.75 -13.07
N CYS A 21 8.99 0.92 -13.65
CA CYS A 21 7.93 0.25 -12.92
C CYS A 21 8.61 -0.72 -11.96
N GLY A 22 9.16 -0.19 -10.86
CA GLY A 22 9.15 -0.96 -9.63
C GLY A 22 7.68 -1.02 -9.22
N ASP A 23 7.14 -2.23 -9.06
CA ASP A 23 5.79 -2.38 -8.54
C ASP A 23 5.69 -1.60 -7.21
N ASP A 24 4.70 -0.73 -7.09
CA ASP A 24 4.44 -0.07 -5.80
C ASP A 24 4.23 -1.15 -4.74
N PRO A 25 4.81 -0.99 -3.54
CA PRO A 25 4.72 -2.03 -2.53
C PRO A 25 3.26 -2.25 -2.14
N SER A 26 2.82 -3.51 -2.15
CA SER A 26 1.48 -3.89 -1.70
C SER A 26 1.41 -3.97 -0.18
N LEU A 27 0.25 -3.70 0.42
CA LEU A 27 0.00 -3.92 1.85
C LEU A 27 0.02 -5.41 2.27
N THR A 28 -0.26 -6.34 1.34
CA THR A 28 -0.26 -7.79 1.59
C THR A 28 0.97 -8.23 2.36
N GLY A 29 0.77 -8.97 3.45
CA GLY A 29 1.85 -9.54 4.23
C GLY A 29 1.50 -9.66 5.70
N THR A 30 2.49 -10.11 6.47
CA THR A 30 2.40 -10.16 7.93
C THR A 30 3.14 -8.96 8.53
N TRP A 31 2.51 -8.36 9.52
CA TRP A 31 2.90 -7.13 10.18
C TRP A 31 2.96 -7.38 11.68
N ILE A 32 3.93 -6.75 12.33
CA ILE A 32 4.13 -6.79 13.78
C ILE A 32 4.23 -5.36 14.31
N MET A 33 3.53 -5.06 15.39
CA MET A 33 3.55 -3.72 15.95
C MET A 33 4.93 -3.45 16.56
N ALA A 34 5.51 -2.29 16.24
CA ALA A 34 6.90 -1.98 16.55
C ALA A 34 7.17 -1.86 18.05
N ASP A 35 6.21 -1.33 18.81
CA ASP A 35 6.28 -1.15 20.27
C ASP A 35 5.69 -2.33 21.07
N ASN A 36 4.91 -3.20 20.42
CA ASN A 36 4.32 -4.38 21.04
C ASN A 36 4.27 -5.58 20.08
N GLN A 37 5.35 -6.37 20.09
CA GLN A 37 5.52 -7.52 19.21
C GLN A 37 4.51 -8.67 19.41
N SER A 38 3.71 -8.64 20.49
CA SER A 38 2.61 -9.60 20.64
C SER A 38 1.43 -9.29 19.70
N ARG A 39 1.33 -8.05 19.23
CA ARG A 39 0.29 -7.60 18.31
C ARG A 39 0.72 -7.83 16.87
N THR A 40 -0.13 -8.54 16.14
CA THR A 40 0.17 -8.98 14.78
C THR A 40 -1.02 -8.73 13.87
N MET A 41 -0.74 -8.52 12.59
CA MET A 41 -1.75 -8.35 11.55
C MET A 41 -1.29 -9.07 10.29
N THR A 42 -2.19 -9.74 9.60
CA THR A 42 -1.94 -10.33 8.28
C THR A 42 -2.99 -9.81 7.32
N VAL A 43 -2.51 -9.23 6.23
CA VAL A 43 -3.34 -8.76 5.10
C VAL A 43 -3.10 -9.71 3.93
N ARG A 44 -4.18 -10.25 3.36
CA ARG A 44 -4.12 -11.12 2.18
C ARG A 44 -4.35 -10.31 0.90
N ASP A 45 -4.05 -10.91 -0.25
CA ASP A 45 -4.19 -10.28 -1.57
C ASP A 45 -5.62 -9.87 -1.93
N ASP A 46 -6.62 -10.51 -1.31
CA ASP A 46 -8.03 -10.15 -1.46
C ASP A 46 -8.45 -8.98 -0.56
N GLY A 47 -7.52 -8.41 0.20
CA GLY A 47 -7.77 -7.35 1.18
C GLY A 47 -8.35 -7.85 2.50
N SER A 48 -8.51 -9.17 2.72
CA SER A 48 -8.93 -9.69 4.02
C SER A 48 -7.84 -9.51 5.07
N VAL A 49 -8.26 -9.13 6.28
CA VAL A 49 -7.39 -8.88 7.42
C VAL A 49 -7.68 -9.84 8.56
N SER A 50 -6.62 -10.39 9.13
CA SER A 50 -6.62 -11.13 10.40
C SER A 50 -5.65 -10.44 11.33
N ALA A 51 -6.11 -9.95 12.47
CA ALA A 51 -5.26 -9.27 13.45
C ALA A 51 -5.43 -9.89 14.85
N ASN A 52 -4.39 -9.77 15.65
CA ASN A 52 -4.43 -9.99 17.09
C ASN A 52 -3.95 -8.70 17.76
N ILE A 53 -4.89 -7.95 18.32
CA ILE A 53 -4.65 -6.68 19.03
C ILE A 53 -5.20 -6.87 20.44
N ASP A 54 -4.52 -7.72 21.21
CA ASP A 54 -4.94 -8.24 22.52
C ASP A 54 -6.12 -9.24 22.45
N VAL A 55 -6.96 -9.11 21.43
CA VAL A 55 -8.00 -10.07 21.04
C VAL A 55 -7.94 -10.36 19.54
N PRO A 56 -8.46 -11.52 19.07
CA PRO A 56 -8.60 -11.79 17.65
C PRO A 56 -9.59 -10.81 17.00
N CYS A 57 -9.17 -10.24 15.86
CA CYS A 57 -10.00 -9.38 15.03
C CYS A 57 -9.92 -9.84 13.57
N THR A 58 -11.00 -9.64 12.84
CA THR A 58 -11.07 -9.88 11.39
C THR A 58 -11.59 -8.65 10.69
N GLY A 59 -11.21 -8.44 9.45
CA GLY A 59 -11.63 -7.24 8.75
C GLY A 59 -11.22 -7.18 7.31
N THR A 60 -11.21 -5.97 6.79
CA THR A 60 -10.84 -5.69 5.40
C THR A 60 -9.98 -4.45 5.31
N THR A 61 -9.13 -4.42 4.29
CA THR A 61 -8.43 -3.22 3.85
C THR A 61 -8.98 -2.72 2.53
N LYS A 62 -9.04 -1.40 2.37
CA LYS A 62 -9.35 -0.75 1.11
C LYS A 62 -8.22 0.20 0.74
N ASP A 63 -7.62 -0.03 -0.42
CA ASP A 63 -6.65 0.88 -1.03
C ASP A 63 -7.33 2.20 -1.41
N GLN A 64 -6.71 3.32 -1.03
CA GLN A 64 -7.17 4.68 -1.32
C GLN A 64 -6.28 5.38 -2.37
N GLY A 65 -5.23 4.71 -2.85
CA GLY A 65 -4.20 5.30 -3.70
C GLY A 65 -3.03 5.87 -2.89
N ASP A 66 -1.93 6.17 -3.57
CA ASP A 66 -0.74 6.82 -2.99
C ASP A 66 -0.15 6.12 -1.75
N ARG A 67 -0.38 4.80 -1.60
CA ARG A 67 0.00 3.96 -0.45
C ARG A 67 -0.80 4.22 0.82
N GLU A 68 -1.97 4.82 0.68
CA GLU A 68 -2.93 5.03 1.75
C GLU A 68 -3.98 3.92 1.75
N TYR A 69 -4.32 3.45 2.95
CA TYR A 69 -5.24 2.34 3.16
C TYR A 69 -6.26 2.67 4.24
N ARG A 70 -7.48 2.18 4.08
CA ARG A 70 -8.47 2.12 5.16
C ARG A 70 -8.55 0.71 5.70
N LEU A 71 -8.28 0.54 7.00
CA LEU A 71 -8.48 -0.70 7.74
C LEU A 71 -9.81 -0.62 8.51
N GLU A 72 -10.62 -1.65 8.36
CA GLU A 72 -11.86 -1.83 9.13
C GLU A 72 -11.81 -3.21 9.79
N LEU A 73 -11.75 -3.23 11.12
CA LEU A 73 -11.61 -4.44 11.92
C LEU A 73 -12.81 -4.63 12.84
N ASP A 74 -13.27 -5.86 12.93
CA ASP A 74 -14.25 -6.34 13.90
C ASP A 74 -13.54 -7.26 14.90
N CYS A 75 -13.55 -6.86 16.17
CA CYS A 75 -12.96 -7.57 17.30
C CYS A 75 -14.06 -8.16 18.22
N GLY A 76 -15.25 -8.42 17.67
CA GLY A 76 -16.42 -8.94 18.38
C GLY A 76 -17.31 -7.80 18.90
N ILE A 77 -16.96 -7.23 20.06
CA ILE A 77 -17.76 -6.16 20.69
C ILE A 77 -17.34 -4.79 20.13
N THR A 78 -16.06 -4.64 19.80
CA THR A 78 -15.49 -3.39 19.32
C THR A 78 -15.22 -3.46 17.83
N LYS A 79 -15.57 -2.39 17.12
CA LYS A 79 -15.17 -2.16 15.73
C LYS A 79 -14.15 -1.04 15.68
N ILE A 80 -13.08 -1.24 14.92
CA ILE A 80 -11.97 -0.31 14.77
C ILE A 80 -11.91 0.13 13.32
N SER A 81 -11.78 1.43 13.09
CA SER A 81 -11.48 2.01 11.78
C SER A 81 -10.18 2.79 11.89
N ALA A 82 -9.24 2.58 10.97
CA ALA A 82 -7.94 3.24 11.00
C ALA A 82 -7.41 3.55 9.60
N ASP A 83 -6.64 4.63 9.50
CA ASP A 83 -5.91 5.06 8.30
C ASP A 83 -4.51 4.45 8.31
N GLY A 84 -4.10 3.76 7.25
CA GLY A 84 -2.76 3.22 7.09
C GLY A 84 -1.99 3.97 6.01
N VAL A 85 -0.72 4.29 6.25
CA VAL A 85 0.20 4.81 5.22
C VAL A 85 1.40 3.88 5.12
N LEU A 86 1.56 3.26 3.96
CA LEU A 86 2.66 2.34 3.68
C LEU A 86 3.87 3.11 3.15
N SER A 87 5.03 2.84 3.73
CA SER A 87 6.32 3.40 3.32
C SER A 87 6.68 3.02 1.88
N THR A 88 7.52 3.85 1.24
CA THR A 88 7.98 3.65 -0.15
C THR A 88 8.69 2.31 -0.36
N ASP A 89 9.36 1.78 0.66
CA ASP A 89 10.05 0.49 0.59
C ASP A 89 9.17 -0.70 1.02
N GLY A 90 7.91 -0.44 1.43
CA GLY A 90 6.96 -1.45 1.86
C GLY A 90 7.29 -2.11 3.21
N SER A 91 8.28 -1.60 3.95
CA SER A 91 8.76 -2.22 5.19
C SER A 91 7.96 -1.79 6.42
N THR A 92 7.39 -0.60 6.37
CA THR A 92 6.74 0.07 7.51
C THR A 92 5.35 0.54 7.11
N LEU A 93 4.38 0.29 7.98
CA LEU A 93 3.00 0.78 7.90
C LEU A 93 2.71 1.63 9.14
N THR A 94 2.41 2.91 8.93
CA THR A 94 1.93 3.79 10.00
C THR A 94 0.41 3.76 10.00
N VAL A 95 -0.18 3.33 11.11
CA VAL A 95 -1.64 3.23 11.29
C VAL A 95 -2.10 4.28 12.27
N LYS A 96 -3.01 5.15 11.84
CA LYS A 96 -3.62 6.20 12.64
C LYS A 96 -5.05 5.86 12.99
N ASP A 97 -5.37 5.97 14.27
CA ASP A 97 -6.76 5.94 14.74
C ASP A 97 -7.36 7.35 14.57
N PRO A 98 -8.37 7.54 13.70
CA PRO A 98 -8.98 8.84 13.45
C PRO A 98 -9.77 9.38 14.66
N SER A 99 -10.18 8.51 15.59
CA SER A 99 -10.97 8.91 16.77
C SER A 99 -10.12 9.51 17.88
N THR A 100 -8.88 9.02 18.03
CA THR A 100 -7.93 9.47 19.05
C THR A 100 -6.80 10.33 18.48
N GLY A 101 -6.56 10.24 17.17
CA GLY A 101 -5.43 10.86 16.49
C GLY A 101 -4.09 10.20 16.78
N GLN A 102 -4.08 9.05 17.47
CA GLN A 102 -2.86 8.33 17.82
C GLN A 102 -2.34 7.50 16.64
N ASP A 103 -1.02 7.45 16.51
CA ASP A 103 -0.33 6.66 15.50
C ASP A 103 0.29 5.40 16.14
N ALA A 104 0.26 4.30 15.39
CA ALA A 104 0.95 3.05 15.69
C ALA A 104 1.79 2.64 14.49
N VAL A 105 3.03 2.23 14.74
CA VAL A 105 3.95 1.78 13.69
C VAL A 105 3.96 0.26 13.64
N TRP A 106 3.84 -0.29 12.43
CA TRP A 106 3.89 -1.72 12.16
C TRP A 106 5.02 -2.02 11.20
N ASN A 107 5.85 -2.98 11.55
CA ASN A 107 6.95 -3.45 10.71
C ASN A 107 6.52 -4.72 9.98
N ARG A 108 6.89 -4.84 8.72
CA ARG A 108 6.73 -6.08 7.97
C ARG A 108 7.63 -7.16 8.60
N LYS A 109 7.06 -8.34 8.77
CA LYS A 109 7.75 -9.51 9.34
C LYS A 109 8.57 -10.25 8.28
#